data_AF-A0A966UWI8-F1
#
_entry.id   AF-A0A966UWI8-F1
#
_cell.length_a   1.000
_cell.length_b   1.000
_cell.length_c   1.000
_cell.angle_alpha   90.00
_cell.angle_beta   90.00
_cell.angle_gamma   90.00
#
_symmetry.space_group_name_H-M   'P 1'
#
loop_
_entity.id
_entity.type
_entity.pdbx_description
1 polymer ?
#
loop_
_entity_poly.entity_id
_entity_poly.type
_entity_poly.pdbx_seq_one_letter_code
_entity_poly.pdbx_strand_id
1 'polypeptide(L)'
;MQRPIPWVWIALAGLLLLAPGTVGRLFLDLAEGLTLLLLVLPVLFGVGGFVAWQLLQRRLQPCPACGFMSAGLDVCPACGCDLAKTTASSSASRTEIFDASTATVDVEAVDVDQSS
;
A
#
# COMPACT_ATOMS: atom_id res chain seq x y z
N MET A 1 -35.20 -55.71 27.08
CA MET A 1 -34.73 -54.46 26.45
C MET A 1 -33.36 -54.11 27.00
N GLN A 2 -32.30 -54.54 26.31
CA GLN A 2 -30.92 -54.30 26.73
C GLN A 2 -30.50 -52.91 26.23
N ARG A 3 -30.21 -51.99 27.15
CA ARG A 3 -29.75 -50.65 26.78
C ARG A 3 -28.28 -50.78 26.37
N PRO A 4 -27.89 -50.48 25.12
CA PRO A 4 -26.49 -50.48 24.75
C PRO A 4 -25.80 -49.43 25.62
N ILE A 5 -24.81 -49.88 26.38
CA ILE A 5 -24.12 -49.06 27.38
C ILE A 5 -23.38 -47.94 26.62
N PRO A 6 -23.71 -46.65 26.87
CA PRO A 6 -23.18 -45.52 26.08
C PRO A 6 -21.65 -45.42 26.13
N TRP A 7 -21.03 -45.95 27.18
CA TRP A 7 -19.58 -46.05 27.30
C TRP A 7 -18.91 -46.88 26.21
N VAL A 8 -19.57 -47.91 25.67
CA VAL A 8 -19.01 -48.73 24.58
C VAL A 8 -18.92 -47.91 23.30
N TRP A 9 -19.90 -47.04 23.04
CA TRP A 9 -19.87 -46.12 21.89
C TRP A 9 -18.82 -45.03 22.04
N ILE A 10 -18.63 -44.49 23.25
CA ILE A 10 -17.58 -43.51 23.53
C ILE A 10 -16.19 -44.15 23.41
N ALA A 11 -16.01 -45.37 23.92
CA ALA A 11 -14.76 -46.11 23.78
C ALA A 11 -14.49 -46.51 22.33
N LEU A 12 -15.52 -46.87 21.55
CA LEU A 12 -15.40 -47.18 20.13
C LEU A 12 -15.09 -45.93 19.30
N ALA A 13 -15.75 -44.80 19.56
CA ALA A 13 -15.48 -43.52 18.90
C ALA A 13 -14.08 -43.01 19.26
N GLY A 14 -13.70 -43.12 20.54
CA GLY A 14 -12.36 -42.84 21.03
C GLY A 14 -11.33 -43.73 20.36
N LEU A 15 -11.55 -45.04 20.29
CA LEU A 15 -10.69 -45.99 19.61
C LEU A 15 -10.65 -45.77 18.09
N LEU A 16 -11.73 -45.31 17.45
CA LEU A 16 -11.72 -44.97 16.02
C LEU A 16 -10.96 -43.66 15.74
N LEU A 17 -10.95 -42.73 16.71
CA LEU A 17 -10.12 -41.52 16.71
C LEU A 17 -8.64 -41.81 17.03
N LEU A 18 -8.37 -42.75 17.95
CA LEU A 18 -7.03 -43.09 18.46
C LEU A 18 -6.34 -44.21 17.68
N ALA A 19 -7.11 -45.12 17.08
CA ALA A 19 -6.57 -46.10 16.16
C ALA A 19 -6.06 -45.34 14.93
N PRO A 20 -4.87 -45.67 14.41
CA PRO A 20 -4.35 -45.09 13.19
C PRO A 20 -5.18 -45.59 11.99
N GLY A 21 -6.43 -45.14 11.90
CA GLY A 21 -7.34 -45.32 10.80
C GLY A 21 -7.21 -44.17 9.81
N THR A 22 -7.41 -44.47 8.54
CA THR A 22 -7.42 -43.50 7.42
C THR A 22 -8.33 -42.30 7.69
N VAL A 23 -9.45 -42.51 8.39
CA VAL A 23 -10.41 -41.46 8.74
C VAL A 23 -9.82 -40.47 9.76
N GLY A 24 -9.11 -40.95 10.79
CA GLY A 24 -8.46 -40.07 11.76
C GLY A 24 -7.35 -39.23 11.13
N ARG A 25 -6.56 -39.82 10.23
CA ARG A 25 -5.57 -39.09 9.43
C ARG A 25 -6.20 -38.03 8.53
N LEU A 26 -7.30 -38.34 7.85
CA LEU A 26 -8.02 -37.37 7.01
C LEU A 26 -8.49 -36.14 7.79
N PHE A 27 -8.98 -36.30 9.02
CA PHE A 27 -9.36 -35.17 9.86
C PHE A 27 -8.15 -34.36 10.33
N LEU A 28 -7.04 -35.03 10.67
CA LEU A 28 -5.79 -34.34 11.01
C LEU A 28 -5.22 -33.57 9.81
N ASP A 29 -5.18 -34.18 8.63
CA ASP A 29 -4.70 -33.55 7.40
C ASP A 29 -5.59 -32.36 7.01
N LEU A 30 -6.91 -32.45 7.21
CA LEU A 30 -7.84 -31.35 6.97
C LEU A 30 -7.67 -30.22 8.00
N ALA A 31 -7.47 -30.56 9.27
CA ALA A 31 -7.22 -29.58 10.33
C ALA A 31 -5.86 -28.87 10.14
N GLU A 32 -4.83 -29.62 9.74
CA GLU A 32 -3.52 -29.09 9.38
C GLU A 32 -3.60 -28.19 8.15
N GLY A 33 -4.29 -28.63 7.09
CA GLY A 33 -4.53 -27.82 5.91
C GLY A 33 -5.31 -26.53 6.21
N LEU A 34 -6.33 -26.62 7.07
CA LEU A 34 -7.12 -25.45 7.47
C LEU A 34 -6.31 -24.48 8.33
N THR A 35 -5.51 -24.97 9.27
CA THR A 35 -4.64 -24.13 10.11
C THR A 35 -3.55 -23.47 9.27
N LEU A 36 -2.92 -24.20 8.34
CA LEU A 36 -2.02 -23.65 7.34
C LEU A 36 -2.70 -22.58 6.49
N LEU A 37 -3.89 -22.84 5.97
CA LEU A 37 -4.64 -21.86 5.18
C LEU A 37 -4.93 -20.60 6.00
N LEU A 38 -5.39 -20.75 7.23
CA LEU A 38 -5.70 -19.63 8.12
C LEU A 38 -4.47 -18.77 8.44
N LEU A 39 -3.28 -19.37 8.43
CA LEU A 39 -2.02 -18.70 8.71
C LEU A 39 -1.39 -18.09 7.44
N VAL A 40 -1.45 -18.80 6.32
CA VAL A 40 -0.89 -18.36 5.03
C VAL A 40 -1.76 -17.28 4.39
N LEU A 41 -3.09 -17.35 4.53
CA LEU A 41 -4.02 -16.38 3.97
C LEU A 41 -3.73 -14.93 4.42
N PRO A 42 -3.63 -14.61 5.72
CA PRO A 42 -3.30 -13.24 6.16
C PRO A 42 -1.89 -12.82 5.74
N VAL A 43 -0.94 -13.76 5.65
CA VAL A 43 0.41 -13.45 5.13
C VAL A 43 0.33 -13.04 3.66
N LEU A 44 -0.42 -13.77 2.83
CA LEU A 44 -0.65 -13.42 1.43
C LEU A 44 -1.36 -12.07 1.29
N PHE A 45 -2.39 -11.81 2.10
CA PHE A 45 -3.06 -10.50 2.11
C PHE A 45 -2.13 -9.37 2.57
N GLY A 46 -1.28 -9.62 3.57
CA GLY A 46 -0.30 -8.65 4.05
C GLY A 46 0.72 -8.30 2.98
N VAL A 47 1.35 -9.32 2.37
CA VAL A 47 2.32 -9.13 1.28
C VAL A 47 1.67 -8.48 0.06
N GLY A 48 0.51 -8.99 -0.37
CA GLY A 48 -0.23 -8.45 -1.51
C GLY A 48 -0.69 -7.01 -1.29
N GLY A 49 -1.22 -6.72 -0.10
CA GLY A 49 -1.62 -5.37 0.30
C GLY A 49 -0.43 -4.41 0.38
N PHE A 50 0.70 -4.86 0.90
CA PHE A 50 1.93 -4.06 0.96
C PHE A 50 2.45 -3.71 -0.44
N VAL A 51 2.48 -4.68 -1.35
CA VAL A 51 2.88 -4.46 -2.75
C VAL A 51 1.90 -3.51 -3.44
N ALA A 52 0.58 -3.72 -3.28
CA ALA A 52 -0.44 -2.83 -3.83
C ALA A 52 -0.29 -1.39 -3.30
N TRP A 53 -0.01 -1.23 -2.01
CA TRP A 53 0.23 0.06 -1.39
C TRP A 53 1.47 0.76 -1.93
N GLN A 54 2.59 0.03 -2.12
CA GLN A 54 3.78 0.61 -2.74
C GLN A 54 3.52 1.09 -4.18
N LEU A 55 2.75 0.33 -4.95
CA LEU A 55 2.38 0.73 -6.32
C LEU A 55 1.50 1.98 -6.31
N LEU A 56 0.58 2.09 -5.35
CA LEU A 56 -0.25 3.29 -5.17
C LEU A 56 0.60 4.50 -4.76
N GLN A 57 1.54 4.34 -3.84
CA GLN A 57 2.47 5.39 -3.43
C GLN A 57 3.34 5.89 -4.59
N ARG A 58 3.77 5.00 -5.50
CA ARG A 58 4.50 5.40 -6.72
C ARG A 58 3.67 6.25 -7.68
N ARG A 59 2.34 6.17 -7.61
CA ARG A 59 1.41 6.92 -8.48
C ARG A 59 1.00 8.26 -7.88
N LEU A 60 1.09 8.39 -6.55
CA LEU A 60 0.81 9.63 -5.84
C LEU A 60 1.98 10.61 -6.07
N GLN A 61 1.70 11.75 -6.68
CA GLN A 61 2.66 12.83 -6.90
C GLN A 61 2.27 14.02 -6.02
N PRO A 62 3.18 14.56 -5.18
CA PRO A 62 2.94 15.82 -4.49
C PRO A 62 2.99 17.00 -5.46
N CYS A 63 2.08 17.95 -5.32
CA CYS A 63 2.15 19.20 -6.06
C CYS A 63 3.37 20.03 -5.59
N PRO A 64 4.24 20.52 -6.49
CA PRO A 64 5.44 21.28 -6.11
C PRO A 64 5.12 22.67 -5.53
N ALA A 65 3.93 23.22 -5.81
CA ALA A 65 3.54 24.54 -5.34
C ALA A 65 2.91 24.54 -3.94
N CYS A 66 2.09 23.53 -3.62
CA CYS A 66 1.28 23.51 -2.38
C CYS A 66 1.37 22.22 -1.57
N GLY A 67 2.08 21.19 -2.04
CA GLY A 67 2.24 19.91 -1.32
C GLY A 67 1.03 18.98 -1.34
N PHE A 68 -0.05 19.33 -2.06
CA PHE A 68 -1.24 18.49 -2.15
C PHE A 68 -0.93 17.18 -2.89
N MET A 69 -1.37 16.04 -2.34
CA MET A 69 -1.20 14.72 -2.95
C MET A 69 -2.30 14.47 -3.98
N SER A 70 -1.91 14.31 -5.25
CA SER A 70 -2.85 14.03 -6.34
C SER A 70 -2.37 12.82 -7.15
N ALA A 71 -3.33 12.12 -7.77
CA ALA A 71 -3.06 11.02 -8.67
C ALA A 71 -3.92 11.19 -9.94
N GLY A 72 -3.27 11.24 -11.10
CA GLY A 72 -3.94 11.18 -12.41
C GLY A 72 -4.70 12.45 -12.85
N LEU A 73 -4.38 13.62 -12.29
CA LEU A 73 -4.95 14.91 -12.70
C LEU A 73 -3.85 15.82 -13.25
N ASP A 74 -4.12 16.49 -14.37
CA ASP A 74 -3.18 17.41 -15.01
C ASP A 74 -3.07 18.76 -14.25
N VAL A 75 -4.08 19.11 -13.45
CA VAL A 75 -4.14 20.38 -12.70
C VAL A 75 -4.42 20.11 -11.22
N CYS A 76 -3.73 20.82 -10.33
CA CYS A 76 -3.91 20.69 -8.88
C CYS A 76 -5.28 21.26 -8.46
N PRO A 77 -6.16 20.49 -7.79
CA PRO A 77 -7.45 21.00 -7.34
C PRO A 77 -7.35 22.04 -6.20
N ALA A 78 -6.22 22.09 -5.49
CA ALA A 78 -6.02 23.02 -4.38
C ALA A 78 -5.46 24.38 -4.82
N CYS A 79 -4.52 24.41 -5.77
CA CYS A 79 -3.81 25.63 -6.16
C CYS A 79 -3.84 25.94 -7.67
N GLY A 80 -4.40 25.07 -8.52
CA GLY A 80 -4.49 25.29 -9.97
C GLY A 80 -3.18 25.11 -10.74
N CYS A 81 -2.09 24.67 -10.10
CA CYS A 81 -0.80 24.43 -10.76
C CYS A 81 -0.87 23.21 -11.70
N ASP A 82 -0.17 23.27 -12.84
CA ASP A 82 -0.09 22.20 -13.85
C ASP A 82 0.91 21.10 -13.40
N LEU A 83 0.39 19.89 -13.14
CA LEU A 83 1.17 18.73 -12.70
C LEU A 83 1.79 17.96 -13.88
N ALA A 84 1.18 18.02 -15.07
CA ALA A 84 1.62 17.28 -16.24
C ALA A 84 2.99 17.76 -16.74
N LYS A 85 3.24 19.07 -16.68
CA LYS A 85 4.51 19.68 -17.09
C LYS A 85 5.68 19.32 -16.14
N THR A 86 5.38 19.08 -14.87
CA THR A 86 6.38 18.76 -13.83
C THR A 86 6.90 17.33 -13.95
N THR A 87 6.05 16.37 -14.34
CA THR A 87 6.46 14.95 -14.52
C THR A 87 7.38 14.76 -15.73
N ALA A 88 7.20 15.55 -16.80
CA ALA A 88 8.12 15.56 -17.94
C ALA A 88 9.45 16.27 -17.63
N SER A 89 9.47 17.17 -16.64
CA SER A 89 10.67 17.92 -16.25
C SER A 89 11.49 17.22 -15.15
N SER A 90 10.97 16.18 -14.49
CA SER A 90 11.72 15.46 -13.44
C SER A 90 12.81 14.53 -13.98
N SER A 91 12.89 14.32 -15.30
CA SER A 91 14.02 13.66 -15.98
C SER A 91 14.91 14.62 -16.78
N ALA A 92 14.63 15.93 -16.78
CA ALA A 92 15.42 16.92 -17.47
C ALA A 92 15.55 18.20 -16.62
N SER A 93 16.80 18.49 -16.25
CA SER A 93 17.29 19.61 -15.44
C SER A 93 17.26 19.38 -13.93
N ARG A 94 18.49 19.21 -13.40
CA ARG A 94 18.88 19.67 -12.08
C ARG A 94 18.53 21.17 -12.01
N THR A 95 17.29 21.49 -11.66
CA THR A 95 16.90 22.85 -11.30
C THR A 95 17.62 23.14 -9.99
N GLU A 96 18.74 23.85 -10.10
CA GLU A 96 19.36 24.48 -8.94
C GLU A 96 18.27 25.33 -8.29
N ILE A 97 17.87 24.92 -7.09
CA ILE A 97 16.94 25.68 -6.25
C ILE A 97 17.72 26.91 -5.83
N PHE A 98 17.68 27.95 -6.65
CA PHE A 98 18.18 29.26 -6.26
C PHE A 98 17.26 29.80 -5.16
N ASP A 99 17.79 29.84 -3.93
CA ASP A 99 17.12 30.48 -2.80
C ASP A 99 17.00 31.98 -3.11
N ALA A 100 15.77 32.49 -3.08
CA ALA A 100 15.47 33.89 -3.33
C ALA A 100 16.29 34.83 -2.43
N SER A 101 16.74 34.34 -1.27
CA SER A 101 17.61 35.04 -0.33
C SER A 101 19.00 35.39 -0.89
N THR A 102 19.42 34.80 -2.01
CA THR A 102 20.73 35.07 -2.66
C THR A 102 20.65 35.99 -3.88
N ALA A 103 19.46 36.41 -4.29
CA ALA A 103 19.28 37.30 -5.44
C ALA A 103 19.36 38.78 -5.00
N THR A 104 20.20 39.57 -5.69
CA THR A 104 20.25 41.04 -5.55
C THR A 104 19.68 41.68 -6.80
N VAL A 105 18.75 42.63 -6.62
CA VAL A 105 18.13 43.39 -7.72
C VAL A 105 18.70 44.79 -7.68
N ASP A 106 19.41 45.17 -8.74
CA ASP A 106 19.90 46.54 -8.92
C ASP A 106 18.82 47.37 -9.61
N VAL A 107 18.49 48.53 -9.02
CA VAL A 107 17.44 49.43 -9.53
C VAL A 107 18.10 50.74 -9.92
N GLU A 108 18.16 50.97 -11.23
CA GLU A 108 18.64 52.24 -11.78
C GLU A 108 17.45 53.17 -12.01
N ALA A 109 17.43 54.29 -11.30
CA ALA A 109 16.42 55.34 -11.49
C ALA A 109 16.89 56.27 -12.61
N VAL A 110 16.13 56.33 -13.69
CA VAL A 110 16.34 57.27 -14.79
C VAL A 110 15.44 58.49 -14.57
N ASP A 111 16.04 59.68 -14.53
CA ASP A 111 15.32 60.94 -14.41
C ASP A 111 14.68 61.33 -15.75
N VAL A 112 13.43 61.79 -15.71
CA VAL A 112 12.55 61.89 -16.90
C VAL A 112 12.83 63.16 -17.73
N ASP A 113 13.66 64.07 -17.23
CA ASP A 113 13.95 65.36 -17.86
C ASP A 113 15.05 65.30 -18.94
N GLN A 114 15.56 64.11 -19.30
CA GLN A 114 16.68 63.95 -20.24
C GLN A 114 16.25 63.67 -21.70
N SER A 115 15.02 64.00 -22.06
CA SER A 115 14.55 64.02 -23.45
C SER A 115 13.95 65.39 -23.79
N SER A 116 14.82 66.33 -24.14
CA SER A 116 14.48 67.58 -24.83
C SER A 116 15.55 67.89 -25.88
#